data_AF-A0A3D9LJU3-F1
#
_entry.id   AF-A0A3D9LJU3-F1
#
_cell.length_a   1.000
_cell.length_b   1.000
_cell.length_c   1.000
_cell.angle_alpha   90.00
_cell.angle_beta   90.00
_cell.angle_gamma   90.00
#
_symmetry.space_group_name_H-M   'P 1'
#
loop_
_entity.id
_entity.type
_entity.pdbx_description
1 polymer ?
#
loop_
_entity_poly.entity_id
_entity_poly.type
_entity_poly.pdbx_seq_one_letter_code
_entity_poly.pdbx_strand_id
1 'polypeptide(L)'
;MLQRSRSLGEPPAIFDWSTLDALPAPLRVALVVPRPRVCLACLASGYHSALFSVALLDACPIHHTPLVGRCHCGAPFSAALRSLADFGTVGSCPCGRLHFFTHETCRRPTMTPHMTYTLIPVAAWLRSLSQLIRPARLDQALSQHSPGSAEWLITTAQSLGIIYPTCLRPITSAPARTQIIGHGSPSRLVESQDRPPPTDVQENRRAALRQTTSAIDVYRALARHVRRHVAPDGDRWVSRFMDSCDPLEIAKRICFSSRAQKAFAAMLWARLVEPGVEQRCWPCRLPSLGFNGTLAAMVTADCQLRGADDADTSTRHWLTCHAARVSLGALWRDAQARASGAARLRLATWYSASPGTSWRDSAWLALATPHGVRFVAETSTHLPTAPHTSKTQRQAANAAREQARHDAMWAASSGACVSWSDASSWHVIDAISPVDFDVRHRRLLGWQGGRPWCWLYRTADGQFVARWDHAPLQVLAATPREAVAALRRCALEYQRICKVVLPFAPSFPTAAPAPMETRSALYYRFSVGAARCNEGFWRDARILAEAARKYRSTYVLANAPEQADPSTLW
;
A
#
# COMPACT_ATOMS: atom_id res chain seq x y z
N MET A 1 -15.33 -38.98 -10.15
CA MET A 1 -14.23 -39.92 -9.84
C MET A 1 -14.72 -41.11 -9.03
N LEU A 2 -15.34 -40.90 -7.86
CA LEU A 2 -15.94 -41.95 -7.02
C LEU A 2 -16.93 -42.87 -7.76
N GLN A 3 -17.76 -42.31 -8.64
CA GLN A 3 -18.72 -43.09 -9.44
C GLN A 3 -18.03 -43.99 -10.48
N ARG A 4 -16.90 -43.56 -11.05
CA ARG A 4 -16.10 -44.35 -12.02
C ARG A 4 -15.27 -45.45 -11.34
N SER A 5 -14.71 -45.14 -10.17
CA SER A 5 -14.00 -46.12 -9.34
C SER A 5 -14.94 -47.26 -8.92
N ARG A 6 -16.15 -46.93 -8.45
CA ARG A 6 -17.18 -47.93 -8.10
C ARG A 6 -17.63 -48.77 -9.30
N SER A 7 -17.75 -48.20 -10.50
CA SER A 7 -18.15 -48.95 -11.70
C SER A 7 -17.05 -49.87 -12.25
N LEU A 8 -15.78 -49.62 -11.92
CA LEU A 8 -14.63 -50.39 -12.40
C LEU A 8 -14.05 -51.35 -11.34
N GLY A 9 -14.52 -51.28 -10.08
CA GLY A 9 -14.01 -52.10 -8.99
C GLY A 9 -12.60 -51.71 -8.50
N GLU A 10 -12.07 -50.58 -8.97
CA GLU A 10 -10.70 -50.14 -8.68
C GLU A 10 -10.68 -49.07 -7.58
N PRO A 11 -9.67 -49.05 -6.69
CA PRO A 11 -9.52 -48.01 -5.67
C PRO A 11 -9.40 -46.62 -6.31
N PRO A 12 -10.00 -45.57 -5.70
CA PRO A 12 -9.96 -44.20 -6.25
C PRO A 12 -8.56 -43.68 -6.56
N ALA A 13 -7.56 -44.10 -5.78
CA ALA A 13 -6.16 -43.71 -5.94
C ALA A 13 -5.56 -44.14 -7.29
N ILE A 14 -6.08 -45.17 -7.95
CA ILE A 14 -5.62 -45.57 -9.30
C ILE A 14 -5.98 -44.52 -10.35
N PHE A 15 -7.01 -43.71 -10.10
CA PHE A 15 -7.42 -42.65 -10.99
C PHE A 15 -6.72 -41.32 -10.69
N ASP A 16 -5.87 -41.23 -9.65
CA ASP A 16 -5.15 -39.99 -9.33
C ASP A 16 -4.47 -39.42 -10.58
N TRP A 17 -4.72 -38.13 -10.86
CA TRP A 17 -4.22 -37.44 -12.04
C TRP A 17 -4.66 -38.02 -13.40
N SER A 18 -5.69 -38.87 -13.44
CA SER A 18 -6.38 -39.25 -14.69
C SER A 18 -7.08 -38.06 -15.34
N THR A 19 -7.32 -37.00 -14.55
CA THR A 19 -7.78 -35.69 -14.99
C THR A 19 -6.97 -34.63 -14.25
N LEU A 20 -6.93 -33.41 -14.78
CA LEU A 20 -6.28 -32.26 -14.14
C LEU A 20 -7.28 -31.43 -13.31
N ASP A 21 -8.45 -31.99 -13.01
CA ASP A 21 -9.53 -31.31 -12.26
C ASP A 21 -9.22 -31.16 -10.77
N ALA A 22 -8.25 -31.91 -10.26
CA ALA A 22 -7.71 -31.72 -8.91
C ALA A 22 -6.97 -30.38 -8.74
N LEU A 23 -6.58 -29.72 -9.83
CA LEU A 23 -5.98 -28.40 -9.78
C LEU A 23 -7.06 -27.32 -9.58
N PRO A 24 -6.85 -26.36 -8.66
CA PRO A 24 -7.66 -25.15 -8.61
C PRO A 24 -7.76 -24.47 -9.98
N ALA A 25 -8.94 -23.99 -10.33
CA ALA A 25 -9.22 -23.47 -11.68
C ALA A 25 -8.19 -22.44 -12.21
N PRO A 26 -7.72 -21.45 -11.41
CA PRO A 26 -6.70 -20.51 -11.86
C PRO A 26 -5.35 -21.17 -12.20
N LEU A 27 -4.94 -22.17 -11.42
CA LEU A 27 -3.70 -22.93 -11.68
C LEU A 27 -3.86 -23.80 -12.93
N ARG A 28 -5.03 -24.43 -13.10
CA ARG A 28 -5.33 -25.21 -14.31
C ARG A 28 -5.28 -24.33 -15.55
N VAL A 29 -5.91 -23.15 -15.53
CA VAL A 29 -5.89 -22.19 -16.66
C VAL A 29 -4.47 -21.73 -16.99
N ALA A 30 -3.64 -21.46 -15.98
CA ALA A 30 -2.28 -20.98 -16.19
C ALA A 30 -1.28 -22.06 -16.61
N LEU A 31 -1.43 -23.29 -16.11
CA LEU A 31 -0.40 -24.35 -16.24
C LEU A 31 -0.78 -25.47 -17.21
N VAL A 32 -2.02 -25.51 -17.73
CA VAL A 32 -2.52 -26.61 -18.56
C VAL A 32 -2.94 -26.07 -19.92
N VAL A 33 -2.51 -26.75 -20.98
CA VAL A 33 -3.01 -26.44 -22.33
C VAL A 33 -4.46 -26.89 -22.48
N PRO A 34 -5.32 -26.11 -23.15
CA PRO A 34 -6.76 -26.41 -23.23
C PRO A 34 -7.09 -27.64 -24.09
N ARG A 35 -6.09 -28.25 -24.74
CA ARG A 35 -6.25 -29.40 -25.63
C ARG A 35 -5.36 -30.55 -25.14
N PRO A 36 -5.82 -31.80 -25.22
CA PRO A 36 -4.99 -32.93 -24.84
C PRO A 36 -3.76 -32.98 -25.74
N ARG A 37 -2.61 -33.25 -25.12
CA ARG A 37 -1.39 -33.63 -25.85
C ARG A 37 -1.09 -35.10 -25.61
N VAL A 38 -0.44 -35.71 -26.58
CA VAL A 38 -0.08 -37.13 -26.56
C VAL A 38 1.38 -37.31 -26.94
N CYS A 39 1.97 -38.38 -26.44
CA CYS A 39 3.20 -38.95 -26.99
C CYS A 39 2.78 -40.13 -27.88
N LEU A 40 3.17 -40.10 -29.16
CA LEU A 40 2.78 -41.16 -30.10
C LEU A 40 3.33 -42.54 -29.70
N ALA A 41 4.53 -42.59 -29.09
CA ALA A 41 5.11 -43.83 -28.59
C ALA A 41 4.35 -44.39 -27.38
N CYS A 42 3.98 -43.55 -26.41
CA CYS A 42 3.11 -43.97 -25.29
C CYS A 42 1.77 -44.50 -25.80
N LEU A 43 1.19 -43.79 -26.76
CA LEU A 43 -0.11 -44.10 -27.33
C LEU A 43 -0.10 -45.44 -28.08
N ALA A 44 0.96 -45.70 -28.86
CA ALA A 44 1.17 -46.98 -29.53
C ALA A 44 1.27 -48.15 -28.53
N SER A 45 1.78 -47.89 -27.33
CA SER A 45 1.86 -48.86 -26.23
C SER A 45 0.58 -48.95 -25.38
N GLY A 46 -0.52 -48.31 -25.81
CA GLY A 46 -1.82 -48.31 -25.12
C GLY A 46 -1.89 -47.41 -23.89
N TYR A 47 -0.99 -46.43 -23.75
CA TYR A 47 -0.92 -45.55 -22.57
C TYR A 47 -1.13 -44.08 -22.91
N HIS A 48 -1.88 -43.39 -22.06
CA HIS A 48 -2.01 -41.93 -22.05
C HIS A 48 -2.03 -41.40 -20.63
N SER A 49 -1.53 -40.17 -20.44
CA SER A 49 -1.60 -39.45 -19.17
C SER A 49 -2.12 -38.03 -19.39
N ALA A 50 -3.04 -37.58 -18.54
CA ALA A 50 -3.51 -36.20 -18.57
C ALA A 50 -2.36 -35.19 -18.29
N LEU A 51 -1.31 -35.62 -17.58
CA LEU A 51 -0.11 -34.82 -17.29
C LEU A 51 0.63 -34.37 -18.55
N PHE A 52 0.46 -35.07 -19.68
CA PHE A 52 0.99 -34.60 -20.96
C PHE A 52 0.40 -33.26 -21.39
N SER A 53 -0.69 -32.77 -20.78
CA SER A 53 -1.27 -31.46 -21.06
C SER A 53 -0.72 -30.32 -20.19
N VAL A 54 0.27 -30.58 -19.31
CA VAL A 54 0.94 -29.52 -18.52
C VAL A 54 1.79 -28.64 -19.43
N ALA A 55 1.45 -27.37 -19.61
CA ALA A 55 2.03 -26.47 -20.62
C ALA A 55 3.57 -26.41 -20.62
N LEU A 56 4.20 -26.57 -19.46
CA LEU A 56 5.66 -26.56 -19.30
C LEU A 56 6.35 -27.88 -19.67
N LEU A 57 5.60 -28.95 -19.91
CA LEU A 57 6.11 -30.23 -20.37
C LEU A 57 6.12 -30.24 -21.90
N ASP A 58 7.30 -30.11 -22.51
CA ASP A 58 7.45 -30.04 -23.97
C ASP A 58 7.65 -31.42 -24.63
N ALA A 59 8.32 -32.32 -23.91
CA ALA A 59 8.63 -33.67 -24.35
C ALA A 59 8.11 -34.70 -23.34
N CYS A 60 7.83 -35.91 -23.83
CA CYS A 60 7.46 -37.03 -23.01
C CYS A 60 8.64 -37.44 -22.10
N PRO A 61 8.48 -37.50 -20.76
CA PRO A 61 9.55 -37.94 -19.86
C PRO A 61 9.97 -39.40 -20.04
N ILE A 62 9.13 -40.20 -20.71
CA ILE A 62 9.34 -41.65 -20.90
C ILE A 62 10.14 -41.93 -22.18
N HIS A 63 9.79 -41.23 -23.27
CA HIS A 63 10.37 -41.47 -24.60
C HIS A 63 11.23 -40.32 -25.12
N HIS A 64 11.30 -39.21 -24.39
CA HIS A 64 12.02 -37.98 -24.76
C HIS A 64 11.61 -37.39 -26.13
N THR A 65 10.41 -37.71 -26.61
CA THR A 65 9.86 -37.20 -27.87
C THR A 65 8.89 -36.03 -27.64
N PRO A 66 8.78 -35.07 -28.58
CA PRO A 66 7.85 -33.94 -28.45
C PRO A 66 6.40 -34.37 -28.23
N LEU A 67 5.70 -33.68 -27.33
CA LEU A 67 4.26 -33.89 -27.11
C LEU A 67 3.46 -33.15 -28.18
N VAL A 68 2.60 -33.87 -28.88
CA VAL A 68 1.78 -33.32 -29.97
C VAL A 68 0.34 -33.11 -29.53
N GLY A 69 -0.27 -31.98 -29.91
CA GLY A 69 -1.68 -31.67 -29.63
C GLY A 69 -2.59 -31.67 -30.87
N ARG A 70 -2.05 -32.12 -32.00
CA ARG A 70 -2.70 -32.15 -33.32
C ARG A 70 -2.30 -33.41 -34.06
N CYS A 71 -3.18 -33.88 -34.93
CA CYS A 71 -2.88 -34.94 -35.88
C CYS A 71 -1.97 -34.43 -37.00
N HIS A 72 -1.38 -35.35 -37.78
CA HIS A 72 -0.66 -35.07 -39.02
C HIS A 72 -1.46 -34.22 -40.04
N CYS A 73 -2.80 -34.31 -40.02
CA CYS A 73 -3.66 -33.47 -40.86
C CYS A 73 -3.89 -32.05 -40.30
N GLY A 74 -3.29 -31.69 -39.16
CA GLY A 74 -3.47 -30.40 -38.48
C GLY A 74 -4.69 -30.32 -37.55
N ALA A 75 -5.61 -31.29 -37.61
CA ALA A 75 -6.78 -31.34 -36.75
C ALA A 75 -6.39 -31.45 -35.26
N PRO A 76 -6.95 -30.61 -34.37
CA PRO A 76 -6.69 -30.70 -32.94
C PRO A 76 -7.30 -31.96 -32.34
N PHE A 77 -6.68 -32.48 -31.28
CA PHE A 77 -7.28 -33.54 -30.49
C PHE A 77 -8.42 -32.99 -29.65
N SER A 78 -9.59 -33.64 -29.69
CA SER A 78 -10.73 -33.25 -28.88
C SER A 78 -10.60 -33.82 -27.47
N ALA A 79 -10.81 -32.98 -26.45
CA ALA A 79 -10.90 -33.41 -25.06
C ALA A 79 -12.25 -34.07 -24.72
N ALA A 80 -13.26 -33.91 -25.57
CA ALA A 80 -14.63 -34.35 -25.33
C ALA A 80 -15.18 -35.09 -26.55
N LEU A 81 -15.81 -36.24 -26.29
CA LEU A 81 -16.71 -36.90 -27.24
C LEU A 81 -18.07 -36.22 -27.06
N ARG A 82 -18.55 -35.50 -28.08
CA ARG A 82 -19.73 -34.62 -28.01
C ARG A 82 -20.95 -35.21 -28.71
N SER A 83 -20.79 -36.23 -29.54
CA SER A 83 -21.89 -36.85 -30.29
C SER A 83 -21.75 -38.37 -30.39
N LEU A 84 -22.86 -39.07 -30.63
CA LEU A 84 -22.88 -40.51 -30.95
C LEU A 84 -22.07 -40.83 -32.22
N ALA A 85 -21.96 -39.89 -33.17
CA ALA A 85 -21.14 -40.04 -34.36
C ALA A 85 -19.64 -40.04 -34.04
N ASP A 86 -19.20 -39.33 -32.98
CA ASP A 86 -17.82 -39.38 -32.48
C ASP A 86 -17.47 -40.78 -31.96
N PHE A 87 -18.49 -41.62 -31.66
CA PHE A 87 -18.29 -43.02 -31.27
C PHE A 87 -18.07 -43.96 -32.47
N GLY A 88 -18.29 -43.51 -33.71
CA GLY A 88 -18.00 -44.32 -34.91
C GLY A 88 -16.51 -44.34 -35.29
N THR A 89 -15.75 -43.34 -34.85
CA THR A 89 -14.31 -43.18 -35.08
C THR A 89 -13.51 -43.12 -33.77
N VAL A 90 -14.02 -43.74 -32.69
CA VAL A 90 -13.38 -43.71 -31.36
C VAL A 90 -11.93 -44.10 -31.49
N GLY A 91 -11.07 -43.30 -30.89
CA GLY A 91 -9.66 -43.61 -30.89
C GLY A 91 -9.02 -43.49 -32.28
N SER A 92 -9.56 -42.67 -33.19
CA SER A 92 -8.83 -42.26 -34.40
C SER A 92 -9.14 -40.82 -34.82
N CYS A 93 -8.24 -40.21 -35.59
CA CYS A 93 -8.50 -38.93 -36.24
C CYS A 93 -9.36 -39.15 -37.50
N PRO A 94 -10.29 -38.24 -37.86
CA PRO A 94 -11.10 -38.36 -39.08
C PRO A 94 -10.31 -38.55 -40.38
N CYS A 95 -9.05 -38.11 -40.43
CA CYS A 95 -8.18 -38.34 -41.59
C CYS A 95 -7.63 -39.77 -41.71
N GLY A 96 -7.91 -40.65 -40.75
CA GLY A 96 -7.43 -42.05 -40.71
C GLY A 96 -5.93 -42.22 -40.42
N ARG A 97 -5.13 -41.16 -40.38
CA ARG A 97 -3.66 -41.23 -40.22
C ARG A 97 -3.17 -41.39 -38.78
N LEU A 98 -4.07 -41.36 -37.80
CA LEU A 98 -3.72 -41.55 -36.40
C LEU A 98 -4.81 -42.35 -35.71
N HIS A 99 -4.43 -43.51 -35.19
CA HIS A 99 -5.24 -44.30 -34.29
C HIS A 99 -4.72 -44.07 -32.87
N PHE A 100 -5.50 -43.38 -32.04
CA PHE A 100 -5.22 -43.20 -30.62
C PHE A 100 -5.28 -44.53 -29.86
N PHE A 101 -6.21 -45.41 -30.20
CA PHE A 101 -6.33 -46.72 -29.56
C PHE A 101 -6.91 -47.75 -30.54
N THR A 102 -6.46 -49.00 -30.43
CA THR A 102 -7.15 -50.16 -31.00
C THR A 102 -7.82 -50.93 -29.88
N HIS A 103 -8.76 -51.83 -30.20
CA HIS A 103 -9.41 -52.67 -29.19
C HIS A 103 -8.40 -53.49 -28.39
N GLU A 104 -7.35 -53.97 -29.05
CA GLU A 104 -6.28 -54.77 -28.46
C GLU A 104 -5.39 -53.93 -27.52
N THR A 105 -4.98 -52.73 -27.94
CA THR A 105 -4.08 -51.87 -27.14
C THR A 105 -4.77 -51.22 -25.95
N CYS A 106 -6.08 -50.96 -26.02
CA CYS A 106 -6.87 -50.49 -24.87
C CYS A 106 -7.00 -51.53 -23.75
N ARG A 107 -6.97 -52.83 -24.07
CA ARG A 107 -7.19 -53.91 -23.09
C ARG A 107 -5.92 -54.41 -22.42
N ARG A 108 -4.76 -54.23 -23.05
CA ARG A 108 -3.46 -54.68 -22.52
C ARG A 108 -2.37 -53.65 -22.85
N PRO A 109 -2.15 -52.63 -22.00
CA PRO A 109 -1.01 -51.74 -22.16
C PRO A 109 0.28 -52.55 -22.17
N THR A 110 1.14 -52.33 -23.16
CA THR A 110 2.45 -53.01 -23.26
C THR A 110 3.53 -52.31 -22.44
N MET A 111 3.21 -51.13 -21.88
CA MET A 111 4.09 -50.40 -20.97
C MET A 111 4.14 -51.07 -19.59
N THR A 112 5.35 -51.19 -19.04
CA THR A 112 5.51 -51.60 -17.64
C THR A 112 5.13 -50.46 -16.70
N PRO A 113 4.57 -50.75 -15.50
CA PRO A 113 4.20 -49.72 -14.53
C PRO A 113 5.38 -48.80 -14.15
N HIS A 114 6.58 -49.35 -14.04
CA HIS A 114 7.79 -48.60 -13.68
C HIS A 114 8.12 -47.47 -14.68
N MET A 115 7.84 -47.64 -15.98
CA MET A 115 8.09 -46.58 -16.97
C MET A 115 7.28 -45.31 -16.67
N THR A 116 6.10 -45.47 -16.06
CA THR A 116 5.24 -44.34 -15.70
C THR A 116 5.73 -43.56 -14.47
N TYR A 117 6.69 -44.10 -13.70
CA TYR A 117 7.23 -43.43 -12.51
C TYR A 117 7.96 -42.13 -12.82
N THR A 118 8.42 -41.94 -14.07
CA THR A 118 8.99 -40.68 -14.56
C THR A 118 8.01 -39.49 -14.49
N LEU A 119 6.70 -39.75 -14.38
CA LEU A 119 5.66 -38.74 -14.22
C LEU A 119 5.35 -38.40 -12.74
N ILE A 120 5.84 -39.20 -11.79
CA ILE A 120 5.63 -38.96 -10.34
C ILE A 120 6.10 -37.57 -9.91
N PRO A 121 7.29 -37.07 -10.32
CA PRO A 121 7.72 -35.73 -9.95
C PRO A 121 6.76 -34.63 -10.43
N VAL A 122 6.18 -34.79 -11.63
CA VAL A 122 5.22 -33.82 -12.19
C VAL A 122 3.92 -33.83 -11.39
N ALA A 123 3.38 -35.02 -11.09
CA ALA A 123 2.19 -35.17 -10.27
C ALA A 123 2.38 -34.62 -8.84
N ALA A 124 3.52 -34.92 -8.22
CA ALA A 124 3.88 -34.41 -6.89
C ALA A 124 3.99 -32.89 -6.88
N TRP A 125 4.65 -32.32 -7.89
CA TRP A 125 4.78 -30.86 -8.04
C TRP A 125 3.43 -30.17 -8.18
N LEU A 126 2.55 -30.67 -9.06
CA LEU A 126 1.19 -30.13 -9.21
C LEU A 126 0.36 -30.25 -7.93
N ARG A 127 0.51 -31.37 -7.19
CA ARG A 127 -0.13 -31.56 -5.88
C ARG A 127 0.36 -30.50 -4.90
N SER A 128 1.66 -30.27 -4.80
CA SER A 128 2.22 -29.22 -3.93
C SER A 128 1.74 -27.82 -4.32
N LEU A 129 1.64 -27.51 -5.62
CA LEU A 129 1.09 -26.23 -6.08
C LEU A 129 -0.39 -26.07 -5.71
N SER A 130 -1.18 -27.14 -5.74
CA SER A 130 -2.60 -27.08 -5.36
C SER A 130 -2.82 -26.73 -3.88
N GLN A 131 -1.84 -27.02 -3.03
CA GLN A 131 -1.85 -26.73 -1.59
C GLN A 131 -1.39 -25.31 -1.26
N LEU A 132 -0.96 -24.52 -2.24
CA LEU A 132 -0.53 -23.14 -2.00
C LEU A 132 -1.71 -22.25 -1.64
N ILE A 133 -1.55 -21.55 -0.53
CA ILE A 133 -2.41 -20.45 -0.11
C ILE A 133 -1.98 -19.19 -0.87
N ARG A 134 -2.94 -18.47 -1.45
CA ARG A 134 -2.66 -17.34 -2.35
C ARG A 134 -3.74 -16.26 -2.32
N PRO A 135 -3.43 -15.02 -2.73
CA PRO A 135 -4.42 -13.95 -2.82
C PRO A 135 -5.31 -14.08 -4.05
N ALA A 136 -6.54 -13.58 -3.96
CA ALA A 136 -7.48 -13.58 -5.10
C ALA A 136 -6.96 -12.80 -6.32
N ARG A 137 -6.13 -11.76 -6.13
CA ARG A 137 -5.51 -11.03 -7.26
C ARG A 137 -4.49 -11.84 -8.03
N LEU A 138 -3.76 -12.75 -7.37
CA LEU A 138 -2.88 -13.68 -8.08
C LEU A 138 -3.71 -14.70 -8.89
N ASP A 139 -4.81 -15.20 -8.33
CA ASP A 139 -5.74 -16.07 -9.06
C ASP A 139 -6.33 -15.40 -10.30
N GLN A 140 -6.70 -14.11 -10.19
CA GLN A 140 -7.13 -13.33 -11.34
C GLN A 140 -6.02 -13.17 -12.38
N ALA A 141 -4.80 -12.84 -11.95
CA ALA A 141 -3.65 -12.68 -12.85
C ALA A 141 -3.34 -13.98 -13.61
N LEU A 142 -3.35 -15.12 -12.92
CA LEU A 142 -3.15 -16.46 -13.49
C LEU A 142 -4.25 -16.80 -14.50
N SER A 143 -5.51 -16.54 -14.15
CA SER A 143 -6.66 -16.83 -15.02
C SER A 143 -6.67 -15.98 -16.29
N GLN A 144 -6.08 -14.78 -16.24
CA GLN A 144 -5.97 -13.84 -17.36
C GLN A 144 -4.66 -13.99 -18.15
N HIS A 145 -3.81 -14.97 -17.80
CA HIS A 145 -2.45 -15.12 -18.37
C HIS A 145 -1.65 -13.81 -18.33
N SER A 146 -1.74 -13.09 -17.21
CA SER A 146 -1.00 -11.85 -17.02
C SER A 146 0.50 -12.09 -17.19
N PRO A 147 1.24 -11.21 -17.89
CA PRO A 147 2.66 -11.42 -18.15
C PRO A 147 3.46 -11.72 -16.87
N GLY A 148 4.22 -12.81 -16.88
CA GLY A 148 5.08 -13.23 -15.77
C GLY A 148 4.37 -13.90 -14.58
N SER A 149 3.05 -14.13 -14.63
CA SER A 149 2.32 -14.68 -13.47
C SER A 149 2.67 -16.13 -13.16
N ALA A 150 2.83 -16.96 -14.20
CA ALA A 150 3.20 -18.37 -14.03
C ALA A 150 4.66 -18.48 -13.57
N GLU A 151 5.57 -17.73 -14.19
CA GLU A 151 6.99 -17.70 -13.84
C GLU A 151 7.19 -17.23 -12.40
N TRP A 152 6.47 -16.17 -11.98
CA TRP A 152 6.51 -15.69 -10.60
C TRP A 152 5.96 -16.72 -9.61
N LEU A 153 4.83 -17.37 -9.92
CA LEU A 153 4.25 -18.43 -9.08
C LEU A 153 5.27 -19.55 -8.85
N ILE A 154 5.92 -20.01 -9.93
CA ILE A 154 6.82 -21.17 -9.89
C ILE A 154 8.11 -20.83 -9.14
N THR A 155 8.74 -19.71 -9.46
CA THR A 155 9.96 -19.27 -8.76
C THR A 155 9.74 -18.99 -7.28
N THR A 156 8.57 -18.43 -6.93
CA THR A 156 8.21 -18.15 -5.54
C THR A 156 7.83 -19.45 -4.79
N ALA A 157 7.17 -20.40 -5.45
CA ALA A 157 6.88 -21.73 -4.91
C ALA A 157 8.18 -22.51 -4.58
N GLN A 158 9.21 -22.41 -5.43
CA GLN A 158 10.53 -22.99 -5.15
C GLN A 158 11.16 -22.41 -3.87
N SER A 159 10.97 -21.11 -3.61
CA SER A 159 11.43 -20.48 -2.35
C SER A 159 10.73 -21.06 -1.11
N LEU A 160 9.51 -21.58 -1.25
CA LEU A 160 8.80 -22.30 -0.19
C LEU A 160 9.23 -23.78 -0.05
N GLY A 161 10.15 -24.25 -0.89
CA GLY A 161 10.66 -25.63 -0.88
C GLY A 161 9.94 -26.57 -1.85
N ILE A 162 9.09 -26.06 -2.75
CA ILE A 162 8.44 -26.89 -3.77
C ILE A 162 9.46 -27.22 -4.88
N ILE A 163 9.76 -28.50 -5.05
CA ILE A 163 10.75 -28.99 -6.02
C ILE A 163 10.20 -28.87 -7.44
N TYR A 164 10.93 -28.20 -8.32
CA TYR A 164 10.59 -28.10 -9.74
C TYR A 164 11.09 -29.32 -10.51
N PRO A 165 10.24 -30.08 -11.20
CA PRO A 165 10.65 -31.27 -11.95
C PRO A 165 11.60 -30.94 -13.10
N THR A 166 12.67 -31.73 -13.24
CA THR A 166 13.72 -31.54 -14.26
C THR A 166 13.24 -31.77 -15.70
N CYS A 167 12.15 -32.52 -15.89
CA CYS A 167 11.57 -32.77 -17.21
C CYS A 167 10.70 -31.61 -17.73
N LEU A 168 10.43 -30.60 -16.91
CA LEU A 168 9.72 -29.39 -17.34
C LEU A 168 10.69 -28.38 -17.93
N ARG A 169 10.19 -27.56 -18.85
CA ARG A 169 10.93 -26.46 -19.48
C ARG A 169 11.61 -25.59 -18.40
N PRO A 170 12.91 -25.28 -18.51
CA PRO A 170 13.57 -24.37 -17.59
C PRO A 170 12.91 -22.99 -17.60
N ILE A 171 12.75 -22.40 -16.42
CA ILE A 171 12.24 -21.04 -16.28
C ILE A 171 13.42 -20.13 -15.94
N THR A 172 13.77 -19.26 -16.88
CA THR A 172 14.74 -18.19 -16.68
C THR A 172 14.03 -16.94 -16.19
N SER A 173 13.87 -16.82 -14.87
CA SER A 173 13.50 -15.55 -14.25
C SER A 173 14.53 -15.19 -13.20
N ALA A 174 14.95 -13.92 -13.17
CA ALA A 174 15.76 -13.41 -12.07
C ALA A 174 15.01 -13.66 -10.75
N PRO A 175 15.68 -14.24 -9.74
CA PRO A 175 15.05 -14.44 -8.45
C PRO A 175 14.68 -13.08 -7.87
N ALA A 176 13.40 -12.86 -7.63
CA ALA A 176 12.98 -11.74 -6.81
C ALA A 176 13.62 -11.91 -5.43
N ARG A 177 14.11 -10.82 -4.82
CA ARG A 177 14.48 -10.87 -3.41
C ARG A 177 13.20 -11.15 -2.62
N THR A 178 13.05 -12.38 -2.16
CA THR A 178 11.92 -12.84 -1.37
C THR A 178 12.28 -12.88 0.10
N GLN A 179 11.30 -12.61 0.96
CA GLN A 179 11.42 -12.83 2.39
C GLN A 179 10.43 -13.92 2.79
N ILE A 180 10.92 -14.89 3.56
CA ILE A 180 10.13 -15.98 4.12
C ILE A 180 9.93 -15.72 5.61
N ILE A 181 8.68 -15.81 6.06
CA ILE A 181 8.28 -15.66 7.47
C ILE A 181 7.50 -16.91 7.88
N GLY A 182 7.81 -17.47 9.05
CA GLY A 182 7.10 -18.63 9.59
C GLY A 182 6.14 -18.28 10.73
N HIS A 183 5.10 -19.09 10.91
CA HIS A 183 4.18 -19.08 12.05
C HIS A 183 3.86 -20.49 12.50
N GLY A 184 4.17 -20.80 13.74
CA GLY A 184 4.01 -22.14 14.33
C GLY A 184 5.14 -22.44 15.30
N SER A 185 4.90 -23.40 16.19
CA SER A 185 5.89 -23.82 17.18
C SER A 185 6.84 -24.85 16.54
N PRO A 186 8.18 -24.72 16.68
CA PRO A 186 9.10 -25.83 16.43
C PRO A 186 8.91 -26.98 17.44
N SER A 187 8.12 -26.79 18.50
CA SER A 187 7.72 -27.83 19.46
C SER A 187 6.49 -27.38 20.24
N ARG A 188 5.45 -28.22 20.29
CA ARG A 188 4.64 -28.54 21.47
C ARG A 188 3.55 -29.55 21.11
N LEU A 189 3.81 -30.80 21.46
CA LEU A 189 2.84 -31.68 22.10
C LEU A 189 2.31 -30.96 23.34
N VAL A 190 1.18 -30.26 23.23
CA VAL A 190 0.22 -30.09 24.34
C VAL A 190 -1.15 -30.00 23.69
N GLU A 191 -1.91 -31.09 23.81
CA GLU A 191 -3.34 -31.14 23.49
C GLU A 191 -4.05 -30.01 24.25
N SER A 192 -4.68 -29.11 23.50
CA SER A 192 -5.67 -28.20 24.08
C SER A 192 -7.04 -28.85 23.86
N GLN A 193 -7.68 -29.18 24.98
CA GLN A 193 -8.95 -29.90 25.06
C GLN A 193 -10.09 -29.25 24.27
N ASP A 194 -10.91 -30.14 23.73
CA ASP A 194 -12.12 -29.95 22.93
C ASP A 194 -13.10 -28.89 23.47
N ARG A 195 -13.61 -28.08 22.55
CA ARG A 195 -14.89 -27.38 22.71
C ARG A 195 -15.76 -27.71 21.49
N PRO A 196 -17.03 -28.10 21.67
CA PRO A 196 -17.84 -28.61 20.56
C PRO A 196 -18.16 -27.51 19.53
N PRO A 197 -18.28 -27.87 18.24
CA PRO A 197 -18.46 -26.91 17.16
C PRO A 197 -19.90 -26.36 17.16
N PRO A 198 -20.10 -25.04 16.97
CA PRO A 198 -21.43 -24.49 16.75
C PRO A 198 -21.78 -24.47 15.26
N THR A 199 -22.85 -25.18 14.90
CA THR A 199 -23.71 -25.13 13.70
C THR A 199 -23.28 -24.21 12.52
N ASP A 200 -23.05 -24.87 11.38
CA ASP A 200 -22.32 -24.47 10.15
C ASP A 200 -22.79 -23.24 9.32
N VAL A 201 -23.87 -22.56 9.66
CA VAL A 201 -24.46 -21.56 8.73
C VAL A 201 -24.13 -20.10 9.10
N GLN A 202 -23.73 -19.82 10.35
CA GLN A 202 -23.46 -18.45 10.83
C GLN A 202 -21.97 -18.09 10.89
N GLU A 203 -21.08 -19.06 10.71
CA GLU A 203 -19.63 -18.90 10.80
C GLU A 203 -19.03 -18.18 9.59
N ASN A 204 -19.55 -18.44 8.39
CA ASN A 204 -19.04 -17.83 7.15
C ASN A 204 -19.17 -16.29 7.12
N ARG A 205 -20.28 -15.73 7.64
CA ARG A 205 -20.43 -14.26 7.75
C ARG A 205 -19.52 -13.66 8.83
N ARG A 206 -19.32 -14.36 9.96
CA ARG A 206 -18.45 -13.89 11.06
C ARG A 206 -16.96 -13.99 10.69
N ALA A 207 -16.56 -14.99 9.91
CA ALA A 207 -15.19 -15.17 9.43
C ALA A 207 -14.77 -14.07 8.44
N ALA A 208 -15.64 -13.70 7.49
CA ALA A 208 -15.39 -12.59 6.56
C ALA A 208 -15.30 -11.23 7.31
N LEU A 209 -16.17 -11.01 8.30
CA LEU A 209 -16.14 -9.81 9.13
C LEU A 209 -14.84 -9.72 9.97
N ARG A 210 -14.37 -10.84 10.54
CA ARG A 210 -13.11 -10.92 11.30
C ARG A 210 -11.87 -10.73 10.42
N GLN A 211 -11.85 -11.27 9.19
CA GLN A 211 -10.77 -11.04 8.21
C GLN A 211 -10.65 -9.55 7.85
N THR A 212 -11.79 -8.92 7.59
CA THR A 212 -11.84 -7.48 7.28
C THR A 212 -11.37 -6.64 8.48
N THR A 213 -11.73 -7.04 9.71
CA THR A 213 -11.27 -6.41 10.95
C THR A 213 -9.75 -6.49 11.11
N SER A 214 -9.15 -7.64 10.76
CA SER A 214 -7.70 -7.88 10.86
C SER A 214 -6.90 -6.96 9.92
N ALA A 215 -7.33 -6.84 8.65
CA ALA A 215 -6.68 -5.95 7.69
C ALA A 215 -6.80 -4.47 8.09
N ILE A 216 -7.97 -4.07 8.61
CA ILE A 216 -8.20 -2.71 9.13
C ILE A 216 -7.28 -2.42 10.31
N ASP A 217 -7.07 -3.37 11.22
CA ASP A 217 -6.23 -3.17 12.39
C ASP A 217 -4.75 -3.05 12.01
N VAL A 218 -4.28 -3.83 11.03
CA VAL A 218 -2.96 -3.64 10.42
C VAL A 218 -2.84 -2.26 9.78
N TYR A 219 -3.84 -1.83 8.99
CA TYR A 219 -3.86 -0.48 8.43
C TYR A 219 -3.79 0.60 9.50
N ARG A 220 -4.59 0.49 10.57
CA ARG A 220 -4.58 1.45 11.69
C ARG A 220 -3.21 1.47 12.38
N ALA A 221 -2.60 0.30 12.58
CA ALA A 221 -1.27 0.21 13.17
C ALA A 221 -0.20 0.87 12.28
N LEU A 222 -0.21 0.59 10.97
CA LEU A 222 0.71 1.21 10.01
C LEU A 222 0.46 2.71 9.87
N ALA A 223 -0.80 3.16 9.84
CA ALA A 223 -1.15 4.57 9.80
C ALA A 223 -0.66 5.31 11.06
N ARG A 224 -0.79 4.69 12.25
CA ARG A 224 -0.19 5.23 13.49
C ARG A 224 1.33 5.30 13.38
N HIS A 225 1.98 4.27 12.84
CA HIS A 225 3.42 4.24 12.66
C HIS A 225 3.89 5.34 11.70
N VAL A 226 3.26 5.46 10.52
CA VAL A 226 3.56 6.50 9.53
C VAL A 226 3.47 7.88 10.17
N ARG A 227 2.40 8.18 10.90
CA ARG A 227 2.23 9.49 11.56
C ARG A 227 3.26 9.77 12.63
N ARG A 228 3.64 8.78 13.43
CA ARG A 228 4.55 8.98 14.58
C ARG A 228 6.02 8.96 14.16
N HIS A 229 6.38 8.20 13.14
CA HIS A 229 7.77 7.87 12.84
C HIS A 229 8.22 8.21 11.44
N VAL A 230 7.33 8.16 10.44
CA VAL A 230 7.70 8.42 9.03
C VAL A 230 7.47 9.88 8.66
N ALA A 231 6.28 10.40 8.95
CA ALA A 231 5.85 11.77 8.66
C ALA A 231 5.31 12.45 9.95
N PRO A 232 6.16 12.67 10.96
CA PRO A 232 5.78 13.46 12.13
C PRO A 232 5.34 14.86 11.67
N ASP A 233 4.32 15.41 12.33
CA ASP A 233 3.65 16.66 11.96
C ASP A 233 3.02 16.64 10.55
N GLY A 234 2.77 15.45 9.97
CA GLY A 234 2.18 15.32 8.64
C GLY A 234 0.85 16.05 8.52
N ASP A 235 0.00 16.01 9.55
CA ASP A 235 -1.30 16.70 9.57
C ASP A 235 -1.13 18.23 9.41
N ARG A 236 -0.09 18.84 9.99
CA ARG A 236 0.23 20.27 9.80
C ARG A 236 0.61 20.61 8.36
N TRP A 237 1.35 19.71 7.70
CA TRP A 237 1.70 19.88 6.28
C TRP A 237 0.48 19.69 5.37
N VAL A 238 -0.41 18.75 5.69
CA VAL A 238 -1.66 18.56 4.94
C VAL A 238 -2.57 19.78 5.08
N SER A 239 -2.76 20.34 6.28
CA SER A 239 -3.50 21.61 6.44
C SER A 239 -2.90 22.72 5.59
N ARG A 240 -1.57 22.84 5.58
CA ARG A 240 -0.84 23.80 4.73
C ARG A 240 -1.06 23.59 3.23
N PHE A 241 -1.23 22.35 2.79
CA PHE A 241 -1.57 22.04 1.40
C PHE A 241 -3.01 22.44 1.09
N MET A 242 -3.95 22.12 2.00
CA MET A 242 -5.36 22.52 1.89
C MET A 242 -5.50 24.05 1.83
N ASP A 243 -4.83 24.78 2.73
CA ASP A 243 -4.82 26.26 2.76
C ASP A 243 -4.30 26.85 1.44
N SER A 244 -3.26 26.25 0.87
CA SER A 244 -2.71 26.69 -0.42
C SER A 244 -3.61 26.34 -1.60
N CYS A 245 -4.25 25.17 -1.62
CA CYS A 245 -5.05 24.68 -2.75
C CYS A 245 -4.38 24.85 -4.15
N ASP A 246 -3.05 24.94 -4.18
CA ASP A 246 -2.28 25.34 -5.36
C ASP A 246 -1.28 24.22 -5.72
N PRO A 247 -1.48 23.51 -6.85
CA PRO A 247 -0.60 22.43 -7.29
C PRO A 247 0.87 22.78 -7.43
N LEU A 248 1.19 24.02 -7.81
CA LEU A 248 2.56 24.48 -8.02
C LEU A 248 3.21 24.90 -6.70
N GLU A 249 2.45 25.55 -5.82
CA GLU A 249 2.92 25.90 -4.48
C GLU A 249 3.18 24.65 -3.63
N ILE A 250 2.28 23.67 -3.68
CA ILE A 250 2.45 22.38 -3.01
C ILE A 250 3.66 21.65 -3.56
N ALA A 251 3.84 21.62 -4.88
CA ALA A 251 5.03 21.02 -5.49
C ALA A 251 6.32 21.71 -5.02
N LYS A 252 6.35 23.04 -4.97
CA LYS A 252 7.48 23.80 -4.46
C LYS A 252 7.82 23.38 -3.02
N ARG A 253 6.82 23.29 -2.15
CA ARG A 253 7.01 22.86 -0.75
C ARG A 253 7.55 21.43 -0.64
N ILE A 254 7.04 20.52 -1.48
CA ILE A 254 7.49 19.13 -1.56
C ILE A 254 8.95 19.05 -2.04
N CYS A 255 9.35 19.85 -3.04
CA CYS A 255 10.72 19.88 -3.55
C CYS A 255 11.75 20.34 -2.51
N PHE A 256 11.40 21.36 -1.73
CA PHE A 256 12.33 21.98 -0.78
C PHE A 256 12.25 21.42 0.64
N SER A 257 11.35 20.48 0.92
CA SER A 257 11.20 19.88 2.25
C SER A 257 10.90 18.40 2.19
N SER A 258 11.85 17.58 2.64
CA SER A 258 11.66 16.14 2.80
C SER A 258 10.50 15.80 3.73
N ARG A 259 10.21 16.65 4.74
CA ARG A 259 9.05 16.50 5.62
C ARG A 259 7.74 16.75 4.87
N ALA A 260 7.67 17.77 4.02
CA ALA A 260 6.50 18.03 3.18
C ALA A 260 6.27 16.90 2.17
N GLN A 261 7.33 16.37 1.56
CA GLN A 261 7.26 15.22 0.65
C GLN A 261 6.73 13.96 1.34
N LYS A 262 7.23 13.63 2.54
CA LYS A 262 6.75 12.48 3.32
C LYS A 262 5.30 12.67 3.76
N ALA A 263 4.89 13.87 4.16
CA ALA A 263 3.50 14.18 4.49
C ALA A 263 2.59 14.04 3.27
N PHE A 264 3.04 14.49 2.09
CA PHE A 264 2.30 14.33 0.84
C PHE A 264 2.16 12.85 0.45
N ALA A 265 3.22 12.05 0.56
CA ALA A 265 3.15 10.60 0.36
C ALA A 265 2.18 9.93 1.35
N ALA A 266 2.20 10.31 2.62
CA ALA A 266 1.27 9.78 3.62
C ALA A 266 -0.19 10.14 3.33
N MET A 267 -0.45 11.35 2.85
CA MET A 267 -1.77 11.80 2.40
C MET A 267 -2.26 10.96 1.21
N LEU A 268 -1.43 10.79 0.18
CA LEU A 268 -1.76 9.96 -0.98
C LEU A 268 -2.01 8.50 -0.60
N TRP A 269 -1.13 7.93 0.23
CA TRP A 269 -1.27 6.56 0.71
C TRP A 269 -2.57 6.33 1.45
N ALA A 270 -2.94 7.23 2.37
CA ALA A 270 -4.19 7.12 3.10
C ALA A 270 -5.40 7.10 2.15
N ARG A 271 -5.44 7.97 1.13
CA ARG A 271 -6.52 8.01 0.14
C ARG A 271 -6.57 6.78 -0.77
N LEU A 272 -5.41 6.20 -1.09
CA LEU A 272 -5.33 4.95 -1.85
C LEU A 272 -5.85 3.76 -1.05
N VAL A 273 -5.68 3.76 0.28
CA VAL A 273 -6.05 2.64 1.15
C VAL A 273 -7.49 2.74 1.66
N GLU A 274 -7.93 3.93 2.07
CA GLU A 274 -9.25 4.17 2.66
C GLU A 274 -9.98 5.20 1.78
N PRO A 275 -10.90 4.75 0.90
CA PRO A 275 -11.73 5.65 0.12
C PRO A 275 -12.52 6.60 1.04
N GLY A 276 -12.43 7.91 0.79
CA GLY A 276 -13.13 8.92 1.60
C GLY A 276 -12.44 9.28 2.92
N VAL A 277 -11.21 8.78 3.17
CA VAL A 277 -10.43 9.09 4.38
C VAL A 277 -10.29 10.58 4.65
N GLU A 278 -10.33 11.41 3.61
CA GLU A 278 -10.26 12.86 3.71
C GLU A 278 -11.33 13.47 4.61
N GLN A 279 -12.56 12.95 4.59
CA GLN A 279 -13.69 13.46 5.39
C GLN A 279 -13.49 13.24 6.89
N ARG A 280 -12.72 12.20 7.25
CA ARG A 280 -12.49 11.79 8.63
C ARG A 280 -11.16 12.29 9.17
N CYS A 281 -10.12 12.38 8.33
CA CYS A 281 -8.76 12.65 8.77
C CYS A 281 -8.36 14.13 8.76
N TRP A 282 -8.94 14.94 7.87
CA TRP A 282 -8.53 16.34 7.67
C TRP A 282 -9.73 17.27 7.48
N PRO A 283 -9.67 18.54 7.94
CA PRO A 283 -8.51 19.22 8.55
C PRO A 283 -8.24 18.81 10.00
N CYS A 284 -9.24 18.25 10.69
CA CYS A 284 -9.12 17.69 12.04
C CYS A 284 -9.67 16.27 12.05
N ARG A 285 -9.08 15.38 12.87
CA ARG A 285 -9.63 14.02 13.04
C ARG A 285 -10.94 14.10 13.82
N LEU A 286 -12.05 13.90 13.14
CA LEU A 286 -13.33 13.74 13.80
C LEU A 286 -13.40 12.34 14.45
N PRO A 287 -14.08 12.20 15.61
CA PRO A 287 -14.41 10.89 16.16
C PRO A 287 -15.12 10.04 15.11
N SER A 288 -14.93 8.73 15.16
CA SER A 288 -15.28 7.72 14.15
C SER A 288 -16.77 7.57 13.77
N LEU A 289 -17.61 8.54 14.09
CA LEU A 289 -19.00 8.65 13.62
C LEU A 289 -18.99 8.76 12.09
N GLY A 290 -19.27 7.65 11.40
CA GLY A 290 -19.33 7.56 9.94
C GLY A 290 -18.19 6.79 9.27
N PHE A 291 -17.29 6.13 10.01
CA PHE A 291 -16.31 5.24 9.40
C PHE A 291 -16.96 3.92 8.96
N ASN A 292 -17.15 3.73 7.66
CA ASN A 292 -17.72 2.49 7.09
C ASN A 292 -16.77 1.28 7.14
N GLY A 293 -15.54 1.43 7.66
CA GLY A 293 -14.62 0.29 7.79
C GLY A 293 -13.97 -0.17 6.48
N THR A 294 -14.26 0.44 5.35
CA THR A 294 -13.95 -0.17 4.06
C THR A 294 -12.56 0.20 3.59
N LEU A 295 -11.70 -0.82 3.45
CA LEU A 295 -10.43 -0.68 2.74
C LEU A 295 -10.66 -0.73 1.22
N ALA A 296 -9.72 -0.18 0.46
CA ALA A 296 -9.75 -0.24 -0.99
C ALA A 296 -9.87 -1.68 -1.49
N ALA A 297 -10.64 -1.88 -2.55
CA ALA A 297 -10.96 -3.21 -3.10
C ALA A 297 -9.71 -4.07 -3.37
N MET A 298 -8.59 -3.44 -3.75
CA MET A 298 -7.30 -4.10 -3.92
C MET A 298 -6.79 -4.75 -2.62
N VAL A 299 -6.81 -4.02 -1.51
CA VAL A 299 -6.37 -4.55 -0.21
C VAL A 299 -7.28 -5.69 0.23
N THR A 300 -8.59 -5.53 0.04
CA THR A 300 -9.57 -6.59 0.32
C THR A 300 -9.29 -7.84 -0.52
N ALA A 301 -9.06 -7.69 -1.83
CA ALA A 301 -8.80 -8.80 -2.74
C ALA A 301 -7.47 -9.52 -2.44
N ASP A 302 -6.42 -8.79 -2.03
CA ASP A 302 -5.16 -9.39 -1.62
C ASP A 302 -5.26 -10.11 -0.27
N CYS A 303 -6.20 -9.72 0.60
CA CYS A 303 -6.47 -10.39 1.88
C CYS A 303 -7.45 -11.56 1.75
N GLN A 304 -8.09 -11.76 0.60
CA GLN A 304 -8.95 -12.91 0.34
C GLN A 304 -8.09 -14.16 0.10
N LEU A 305 -7.96 -14.96 1.16
CA LEU A 305 -7.15 -16.18 1.18
C LEU A 305 -7.83 -17.28 0.34
N ARG A 306 -7.16 -17.77 -0.71
CA ARG A 306 -7.56 -18.92 -1.53
C ARG A 306 -6.72 -20.13 -1.14
N GLY A 307 -7.34 -21.30 -1.00
CA GLY A 307 -6.65 -22.55 -0.60
C GLY A 307 -6.34 -22.65 0.90
N ALA A 308 -7.04 -21.88 1.74
CA ALA A 308 -6.87 -21.88 3.20
C ALA A 308 -8.12 -22.43 3.92
N ASP A 309 -8.86 -23.33 3.26
CA ASP A 309 -10.15 -23.83 3.74
C ASP A 309 -9.98 -24.65 5.03
N ASP A 310 -8.90 -25.44 5.14
CA ASP A 310 -8.57 -26.23 6.32
C ASP A 310 -7.77 -25.45 7.39
N ALA A 311 -7.49 -24.16 7.16
CA ALA A 311 -6.68 -23.37 8.08
C ALA A 311 -7.49 -22.88 9.29
N ASP A 312 -6.94 -23.07 10.49
CA ASP A 312 -7.55 -22.60 11.73
C ASP A 312 -7.68 -21.06 11.79
N THR A 313 -8.49 -20.56 12.73
CA THR A 313 -8.76 -19.11 12.87
C THR A 313 -7.51 -18.28 13.14
N SER A 314 -6.57 -18.79 13.95
CA SER A 314 -5.32 -18.09 14.29
C SER A 314 -4.42 -17.98 13.05
N THR A 315 -4.25 -19.08 12.34
CA THR A 315 -3.50 -19.15 11.09
C THR A 315 -4.10 -18.21 10.04
N ARG A 316 -5.42 -18.21 9.87
CA ARG A 316 -6.11 -17.29 8.95
C ARG A 316 -5.94 -15.83 9.35
N HIS A 317 -6.01 -15.51 10.65
CA HIS A 317 -5.74 -14.15 11.14
C HIS A 317 -4.30 -13.72 10.84
N TRP A 318 -3.33 -14.57 11.15
CA TRP A 318 -1.91 -14.32 10.89
C TRP A 318 -1.63 -14.10 9.39
N LEU A 319 -2.16 -14.96 8.53
CA LEU A 319 -2.07 -14.82 7.08
C LEU A 319 -2.68 -13.51 6.58
N THR A 320 -3.88 -13.17 7.08
CA THR A 320 -4.57 -11.92 6.71
C THR A 320 -3.74 -10.70 7.11
N CYS A 321 -3.11 -10.72 8.29
CA CYS A 321 -2.25 -9.63 8.75
C CYS A 321 -1.02 -9.44 7.86
N HIS A 322 -0.37 -10.51 7.43
CA HIS A 322 0.78 -10.42 6.50
C HIS A 322 0.37 -10.06 5.08
N ALA A 323 -0.74 -10.59 4.59
CA ALA A 323 -1.32 -10.19 3.30
C ALA A 323 -1.62 -8.68 3.29
N ALA A 324 -2.30 -8.18 4.33
CA ALA A 324 -2.57 -6.75 4.49
C ALA A 324 -1.27 -5.94 4.54
N ARG A 325 -0.25 -6.38 5.28
CA ARG A 325 1.05 -5.71 5.35
C ARG A 325 1.69 -5.57 3.97
N VAL A 326 1.68 -6.62 3.16
CA VAL A 326 2.25 -6.63 1.81
C VAL A 326 1.52 -5.65 0.89
N SER A 327 0.18 -5.70 0.85
CA SER A 327 -0.63 -4.80 0.02
C SER A 327 -0.52 -3.34 0.43
N LEU A 328 -0.56 -3.07 1.73
CA LEU A 328 -0.42 -1.72 2.27
C LEU A 328 0.99 -1.15 2.00
N GLY A 329 2.01 -2.00 2.04
CA GLY A 329 3.38 -1.65 1.65
C GLY A 329 3.54 -1.34 0.17
N ALA A 330 2.89 -2.12 -0.72
CA ALA A 330 2.85 -1.84 -2.15
C ALA A 330 2.22 -0.47 -2.45
N LEU A 331 1.08 -0.17 -1.82
CA LEU A 331 0.41 1.13 -1.95
C LEU A 331 1.26 2.26 -1.37
N TRP A 332 2.03 2.01 -0.31
CA TRP A 332 2.96 2.99 0.25
C TRP A 332 4.07 3.33 -0.75
N ARG A 333 4.65 2.33 -1.41
CA ARG A 333 5.65 2.54 -2.48
C ARG A 333 5.08 3.37 -3.63
N ASP A 334 3.87 3.05 -4.11
CA ASP A 334 3.20 3.84 -5.16
C ASP A 334 3.02 5.29 -4.71
N ALA A 335 2.55 5.52 -3.48
CA ALA A 335 2.41 6.87 -2.93
C ALA A 335 3.75 7.63 -2.83
N GLN A 336 4.83 6.95 -2.43
CA GLN A 336 6.18 7.54 -2.41
C GLN A 336 6.69 7.87 -3.82
N ALA A 337 6.46 6.98 -4.78
CA ALA A 337 6.82 7.20 -6.18
C ALA A 337 6.06 8.39 -6.76
N ARG A 338 4.76 8.51 -6.48
CA ARG A 338 3.92 9.66 -6.86
C ARG A 338 4.38 10.96 -6.22
N ALA A 339 4.71 10.95 -4.93
CA ALA A 339 5.25 12.13 -4.25
C ALA A 339 6.61 12.57 -4.83
N SER A 340 7.47 11.61 -5.16
CA SER A 340 8.77 11.87 -5.81
C SER A 340 8.61 12.34 -7.26
N GLY A 341 7.64 11.78 -7.97
CA GLY A 341 7.24 12.22 -9.31
C GLY A 341 6.71 13.65 -9.28
N ALA A 342 5.86 14.00 -8.31
CA ALA A 342 5.35 15.35 -8.11
C ALA A 342 6.48 16.37 -7.86
N ALA A 343 7.47 15.99 -7.04
CA ALA A 343 8.66 16.81 -6.80
C ALA A 343 9.47 17.01 -8.09
N ARG A 344 9.80 15.92 -8.78
CA ARG A 344 10.60 15.94 -10.02
C ARG A 344 9.92 16.73 -11.13
N LEU A 345 8.63 16.48 -11.32
CA LEU A 345 7.83 17.18 -12.32
C LEU A 345 7.55 18.62 -11.90
N ARG A 346 7.73 19.01 -10.63
CA ARG A 346 7.30 20.31 -10.06
C ARG A 346 5.80 20.56 -10.23
N LEU A 347 5.00 19.50 -10.06
CA LEU A 347 3.54 19.56 -10.14
C LEU A 347 2.94 18.55 -9.16
N ALA A 348 2.25 19.04 -8.14
CA ALA A 348 1.55 18.19 -7.20
C ALA A 348 0.19 17.77 -7.75
N THR A 349 -0.08 16.48 -7.75
CA THR A 349 -1.40 15.93 -8.08
C THR A 349 -1.83 15.01 -6.96
N TRP A 350 -3.06 15.18 -6.50
CA TRP A 350 -3.59 14.42 -5.35
C TRP A 350 -5.02 13.94 -5.56
N TYR A 351 -5.59 14.05 -6.76
CA TYR A 351 -6.87 13.42 -7.07
C TYR A 351 -6.73 11.89 -7.05
N SER A 352 -7.82 11.19 -6.73
CA SER A 352 -7.85 9.73 -6.73
C SER A 352 -7.66 9.22 -8.16
N ALA A 353 -6.49 8.67 -8.45
CA ALA A 353 -6.24 7.86 -9.64
C ALA A 353 -6.08 6.42 -9.21
N SER A 354 -6.48 5.47 -10.08
CA SER A 354 -6.24 4.04 -9.87
C SER A 354 -4.80 3.81 -9.38
N PRO A 355 -4.58 2.93 -8.39
CA PRO A 355 -3.24 2.61 -7.93
C PRO A 355 -2.36 2.23 -9.12
N GLY A 356 -1.11 2.68 -9.11
CA GLY A 356 -0.13 2.33 -10.15
C GLY A 356 0.46 0.94 -9.95
N THR A 357 -0.08 0.19 -8.97
CA THR A 357 0.45 -1.08 -8.51
C THR A 357 -0.01 -2.23 -9.40
N SER A 358 0.94 -3.04 -9.83
CA SER A 358 0.66 -4.30 -10.50
C SER A 358 0.13 -5.35 -9.50
N TRP A 359 -0.41 -6.47 -10.01
CA TRP A 359 -0.66 -7.65 -9.17
C TRP A 359 0.63 -8.15 -8.51
N ARG A 360 1.77 -7.99 -9.20
CA ARG A 360 3.08 -8.44 -8.74
C ARG A 360 3.58 -7.67 -7.52
N ASP A 361 3.24 -6.39 -7.40
CA ASP A 361 3.73 -5.52 -6.31
C ASP A 361 3.24 -5.94 -4.93
N SER A 362 2.12 -6.65 -4.87
CA SER A 362 1.54 -7.18 -3.63
C SER A 362 1.32 -8.69 -3.68
N ALA A 363 1.99 -9.38 -4.60
CA ALA A 363 1.90 -10.82 -4.71
C ALA A 363 2.61 -11.52 -3.53
N TRP A 364 1.97 -12.56 -3.02
CA TRP A 364 2.49 -13.39 -1.94
C TRP A 364 1.99 -14.83 -2.10
N LEU A 365 2.70 -15.79 -1.50
CA LEU A 365 2.28 -17.19 -1.38
C LEU A 365 2.46 -17.64 0.06
N ALA A 366 1.68 -18.63 0.47
CA ALA A 366 1.94 -19.35 1.70
C ALA A 366 1.73 -20.86 1.52
N LEU A 367 2.40 -21.63 2.37
CA LEU A 367 2.30 -23.09 2.40
C LEU A 367 2.15 -23.53 3.85
N ALA A 368 1.09 -24.30 4.10
CA ALA A 368 0.93 -25.00 5.36
C ALA A 368 1.88 -26.21 5.40
N THR A 369 2.59 -26.36 6.51
CA THR A 369 3.53 -27.45 6.78
C THR A 369 3.17 -28.09 8.13
N PRO A 370 3.65 -29.32 8.41
CA PRO A 370 3.43 -29.94 9.73
C PRO A 370 3.90 -29.10 10.92
N HIS A 371 4.85 -28.18 10.70
CA HIS A 371 5.44 -27.31 11.73
C HIS A 371 4.81 -25.91 11.78
N GLY A 372 3.75 -25.66 11.00
CA GLY A 372 3.09 -24.37 10.88
C GLY A 372 3.07 -23.84 9.46
N VAL A 373 2.87 -22.54 9.29
CA VAL A 373 2.71 -21.90 7.98
C VAL A 373 3.93 -21.07 7.60
N ARG A 374 4.38 -21.22 6.36
CA ARG A 374 5.42 -20.40 5.75
C ARG A 374 4.78 -19.43 4.78
N PHE A 375 5.09 -18.15 4.90
CA PHE A 375 4.63 -17.07 4.04
C PHE A 375 5.82 -16.46 3.30
N VAL A 376 5.66 -16.20 2.01
CA VAL A 376 6.67 -15.56 1.18
C VAL A 376 6.09 -14.41 0.38
N ALA A 377 6.82 -13.29 0.36
CA ALA A 377 6.52 -12.12 -0.46
C ALA A 377 7.83 -11.41 -0.84
N GLU A 378 7.75 -10.47 -1.79
CA GLU A 378 8.91 -9.69 -2.20
C GLU A 378 9.36 -8.72 -1.09
N THR A 379 10.67 -8.62 -0.84
CA THR A 379 11.25 -7.77 0.23
C THR A 379 11.01 -6.28 -0.01
N SER A 380 10.72 -5.86 -1.24
CA SER A 380 10.42 -4.45 -1.55
C SER A 380 9.13 -3.94 -0.88
N THR A 381 8.32 -4.81 -0.28
CA THR A 381 7.01 -4.46 0.31
C THR A 381 7.07 -3.95 1.76
N HIS A 382 8.25 -3.81 2.36
CA HIS A 382 8.37 -3.27 3.72
C HIS A 382 8.15 -1.75 3.76
N LEU A 383 7.34 -1.28 4.72
CA LEU A 383 7.38 0.13 5.09
C LEU A 383 8.78 0.47 5.62
N PRO A 384 9.39 1.58 5.19
CA PRO A 384 10.67 2.01 5.72
C PRO A 384 10.52 2.28 7.21
N THR A 385 11.18 1.48 8.04
CA THR A 385 11.49 1.85 9.41
C THR A 385 12.48 2.99 9.34
N ALA A 386 12.05 4.20 9.74
CA ALA A 386 13.02 5.26 9.99
C ALA A 386 14.06 4.70 10.99
N PRO A 387 15.37 4.93 10.78
CA PRO A 387 16.38 4.53 11.74
C PRO A 387 15.95 5.07 13.10
N HIS A 388 15.73 4.17 14.05
CA HIS A 388 15.33 4.57 15.39
C HIS A 388 16.46 5.42 15.96
N THR A 389 16.25 6.74 16.04
CA THR A 389 17.05 7.55 16.95
C THR A 389 16.86 6.95 18.33
N SER A 390 17.98 6.63 18.99
CA SER A 390 17.93 5.97 20.29
C SER A 390 17.07 6.80 21.25
N LYS A 391 16.47 6.15 22.25
CA LYS A 391 15.70 6.88 23.29
C LYS A 391 16.53 8.02 23.87
N THR A 392 17.83 7.80 24.07
CA THR A 392 18.83 8.76 24.51
C THR A 392 18.97 9.95 23.56
N GLN A 393 19.12 9.72 22.25
CA GLN A 393 19.19 10.80 21.26
C GLN A 393 17.90 11.63 21.21
N ARG A 394 16.74 10.99 21.37
CA ARG A 394 15.45 11.71 21.42
C ARG A 394 15.34 12.58 22.67
N GLN A 395 15.81 12.09 23.81
CA GLN A 395 15.87 12.88 25.06
C GLN A 395 16.82 14.07 24.92
N ALA A 396 18.03 13.85 24.39
CA ALA A 396 19.00 14.92 24.16
C ALA A 396 18.47 16.00 23.19
N ALA A 397 17.82 15.59 22.10
CA ALA A 397 17.21 16.52 21.15
C ALA A 397 16.02 17.29 21.76
N ASN A 398 15.26 16.67 22.67
CA ASN A 398 14.20 17.37 23.38
C ASN A 398 14.76 18.40 24.37
N ALA A 399 15.77 18.03 25.15
CA ALA A 399 16.45 18.93 26.08
C ALA A 399 17.08 20.12 25.35
N ALA A 400 17.76 19.89 24.22
CA ALA A 400 18.31 20.95 23.38
C ALA A 400 17.22 21.89 22.83
N ARG A 401 16.04 21.36 22.48
CA ARG A 401 14.89 22.16 22.02
C ARG A 401 14.20 22.93 23.14
N GLU A 402 14.25 22.44 24.37
CA GLU A 402 13.76 23.13 25.57
C GLU A 402 14.70 24.27 25.93
N GLN A 403 16.01 24.01 25.95
CA GLN A 403 17.05 25.01 26.16
C GLN A 403 16.97 26.13 25.10
N ALA A 404 16.97 25.78 23.80
CA ALA A 404 16.90 26.78 22.74
C ALA A 404 15.62 27.64 22.79
N ARG A 405 14.50 27.10 23.29
CA ARG A 405 13.26 27.87 23.50
C ARG A 405 13.40 28.85 24.66
N HIS A 406 14.00 28.39 25.76
CA HIS A 406 14.28 29.23 26.92
C HIS A 406 15.24 30.37 26.57
N ASP A 407 16.31 30.07 25.83
CA ASP A 407 17.28 31.07 25.38
C ASP A 407 16.64 32.07 24.41
N ALA A 408 15.79 31.62 23.49
CA ALA A 408 15.06 32.49 22.56
C ALA A 408 14.08 33.42 23.29
N MET A 409 13.37 32.92 24.30
CA MET A 409 12.53 33.76 25.15
C MET A 409 13.40 34.83 25.84
N TRP A 410 14.50 34.46 26.50
CA TRP A 410 15.35 35.42 27.20
C TRP A 410 15.97 36.46 26.27
N ALA A 411 16.45 36.05 25.10
CA ALA A 411 16.99 36.98 24.10
C ALA A 411 15.94 38.00 23.62
N ALA A 412 14.68 37.59 23.51
CA ALA A 412 13.58 38.47 23.08
C ALA A 412 13.03 39.35 24.21
N SER A 413 13.41 39.10 25.46
CA SER A 413 12.65 39.55 26.64
C SER A 413 13.51 39.72 27.90
N SER A 414 14.79 40.07 27.78
CA SER A 414 15.62 40.43 28.94
C SER A 414 15.40 41.88 29.38
N GLY A 415 15.58 42.16 30.67
CA GLY A 415 15.61 43.53 31.23
C GLY A 415 14.29 44.01 31.83
N ALA A 416 14.22 45.32 32.11
CA ALA A 416 13.09 45.97 32.77
C ALA A 416 11.80 45.84 31.95
N CYS A 417 10.71 45.51 32.64
CA CYS A 417 9.44 45.12 32.04
C CYS A 417 8.28 45.76 32.78
N VAL A 418 7.35 46.36 32.04
CA VAL A 418 6.09 46.84 32.62
C VAL A 418 5.23 45.63 32.93
N SER A 419 4.92 45.48 34.22
CA SER A 419 4.25 44.31 34.77
C SER A 419 2.92 44.69 35.37
N TRP A 420 1.93 43.82 35.19
CA TRP A 420 0.62 43.98 35.81
C TRP A 420 0.24 42.71 36.57
N SER A 421 -0.32 42.87 37.76
CA SER A 421 -0.96 41.81 38.52
C SER A 421 -2.22 42.34 39.21
N ASP A 422 -3.14 41.45 39.58
CA ASP A 422 -4.34 41.84 40.35
C ASP A 422 -3.99 42.41 41.73
N ALA A 423 -2.89 41.95 42.34
CA ALA A 423 -2.52 42.36 43.70
C ALA A 423 -1.80 43.70 43.77
N SER A 424 -0.93 43.99 42.79
CA SER A 424 -0.02 45.14 42.80
C SER A 424 -0.27 46.15 41.69
N SER A 425 -1.30 45.93 40.84
CA SER A 425 -1.59 46.78 39.68
C SER A 425 -0.35 46.96 38.78
N TRP A 426 -0.22 48.09 38.08
CA TRP A 426 0.91 48.38 37.20
C TRP A 426 2.18 48.71 38.00
N HIS A 427 3.28 48.00 37.70
CA HIS A 427 4.59 48.22 38.30
C HIS A 427 5.71 47.90 37.30
N VAL A 428 6.89 48.47 37.50
CA VAL A 428 8.07 48.18 36.67
C VAL A 428 9.02 47.30 37.47
N ILE A 429 9.27 46.10 36.97
CA ILE A 429 10.21 45.14 37.55
C ILE A 429 11.01 44.50 36.42
N ASP A 430 12.09 43.84 36.76
CA ASP A 430 12.78 43.01 35.80
C ASP A 430 11.88 41.87 35.30
N ALA A 431 12.16 41.45 34.07
CA ALA A 431 11.64 40.25 33.47
C ALA A 431 11.58 39.08 34.47
N ILE A 432 10.39 38.55 34.73
CA ILE A 432 10.25 37.44 35.69
C ILE A 432 10.79 36.17 35.05
N SER A 433 11.70 35.49 35.75
CA SER A 433 12.28 34.22 35.31
C SER A 433 11.29 33.06 35.42
N PRO A 434 11.27 32.14 34.45
CA PRO A 434 10.51 30.91 34.57
C PRO A 434 11.12 29.98 35.63
N VAL A 435 10.29 29.21 36.34
CA VAL A 435 10.73 28.22 37.34
C VAL A 435 11.33 26.97 36.70
N ASP A 436 10.92 26.68 35.47
CA ASP A 436 11.33 25.49 34.72
C ASP A 436 11.44 25.80 33.22
N PHE A 437 11.83 24.80 32.43
CA PHE A 437 11.94 24.92 30.99
C PHE A 437 10.60 24.76 30.25
N ASP A 438 9.44 24.69 30.93
CA ASP A 438 8.10 24.68 30.27
C ASP A 438 7.69 26.09 29.83
N VAL A 439 8.47 26.63 28.90
CA VAL A 439 8.24 27.92 28.26
C VAL A 439 7.49 27.70 26.93
N ARG A 440 6.33 28.33 26.80
CA ARG A 440 5.42 28.14 25.67
C ARG A 440 5.24 29.42 24.87
N HIS A 441 5.66 29.39 23.61
CA HIS A 441 5.36 30.45 22.65
C HIS A 441 3.97 30.22 22.04
N ARG A 442 3.05 31.16 22.26
CA ARG A 442 1.63 31.02 21.88
C ARG A 442 1.18 32.23 21.06
N ARG A 443 0.22 31.98 20.16
CA ARG A 443 -0.49 33.07 19.49
C ARG A 443 -1.53 33.65 20.43
N LEU A 444 -1.56 34.98 20.51
CA LEU A 444 -2.58 35.70 21.25
C LEU A 444 -3.84 35.82 20.39
N LEU A 445 -4.71 34.81 20.45
CA LEU A 445 -5.97 34.79 19.70
C LEU A 445 -6.90 35.94 20.16
N GLY A 446 -7.77 36.46 19.29
CA GLY A 446 -8.76 37.49 19.65
C GLY A 446 -8.26 38.94 19.66
N TRP A 447 -7.07 39.21 19.13
CA TRP A 447 -6.55 40.57 18.92
C TRP A 447 -6.98 41.11 17.54
N GLN A 448 -7.48 42.35 17.46
CA GLN A 448 -7.86 42.97 16.18
C GLN A 448 -6.64 43.66 15.52
N GLY A 449 -6.48 43.49 14.20
CA GLY A 449 -5.42 44.17 13.44
C GLY A 449 -4.05 43.48 13.39
N GLY A 450 -3.90 42.26 13.91
CA GLY A 450 -2.63 41.54 13.86
C GLY A 450 -2.68 40.10 14.40
N ARG A 451 -1.53 39.41 14.34
CA ARG A 451 -1.34 38.05 14.91
C ARG A 451 -0.17 38.03 15.90
N PRO A 452 -0.29 38.72 17.05
CA PRO A 452 0.81 38.82 18.01
C PRO A 452 1.07 37.49 18.71
N TRP A 453 2.32 37.35 19.17
CA TRP A 453 2.78 36.21 19.92
C TRP A 453 3.04 36.62 21.37
N CYS A 454 2.92 35.65 22.27
CA CYS A 454 3.25 35.81 23.68
C CYS A 454 3.99 34.58 24.20
N TRP A 455 4.85 34.80 25.18
CA TRP A 455 5.46 33.76 26.00
C TRP A 455 4.58 33.48 27.20
N LEU A 456 4.44 32.20 27.57
CA LEU A 456 3.67 31.75 28.72
C LEU A 456 4.50 30.73 29.50
N TYR A 457 4.69 30.98 30.79
CA TYR A 457 5.48 30.13 31.67
C TYR A 457 5.05 30.31 33.14
N ARG A 458 5.57 29.47 34.02
CA ARG A 458 5.25 29.45 35.45
C ARG A 458 6.37 30.09 36.27
N THR A 459 6.02 30.76 37.36
CA THR A 459 6.96 31.36 38.33
C THR A 459 7.20 30.43 39.52
N ALA A 460 8.23 30.73 40.33
CA ALA A 460 8.53 29.96 41.53
C ALA A 460 7.36 29.91 42.53
N ASP A 461 6.58 31.00 42.59
CA ASP A 461 5.43 31.15 43.49
C ASP A 461 4.15 30.48 42.97
N GLY A 462 4.26 29.69 41.90
CA GLY A 462 3.14 28.94 41.31
C GLY A 462 2.19 29.78 40.44
N GLN A 463 2.47 31.06 40.24
CA GLN A 463 1.72 31.93 39.31
C GLN A 463 2.15 31.70 37.86
N PHE A 464 1.34 32.20 36.93
CA PHE A 464 1.63 32.17 35.50
C PHE A 464 1.93 33.56 34.98
N VAL A 465 3.00 33.66 34.19
CA VAL A 465 3.37 34.88 33.48
C VAL A 465 3.00 34.73 32.02
N ALA A 466 2.20 35.66 31.50
CA ALA A 466 2.01 35.86 30.07
C ALA A 466 2.75 37.14 29.64
N ARG A 467 3.66 37.02 28.70
CA ARG A 467 4.53 38.12 28.26
C ARG A 467 4.41 38.37 26.77
N TRP A 468 4.34 39.64 26.38
CA TRP A 468 4.33 40.03 24.98
C TRP A 468 5.67 39.75 24.31
N ASP A 469 5.66 39.16 23.11
CA ASP A 469 6.88 38.86 22.38
C ASP A 469 7.50 40.15 21.81
N HIS A 470 8.78 40.39 22.08
CA HIS A 470 9.52 41.60 21.67
C HIS A 470 8.97 42.94 22.22
N ALA A 471 8.22 42.93 23.33
CA ALA A 471 7.87 44.17 24.04
C ALA A 471 8.04 44.01 25.56
N PRO A 472 8.36 45.10 26.28
CA PRO A 472 8.55 45.08 27.73
C PRO A 472 7.20 45.11 28.46
N LEU A 473 6.32 44.13 28.16
CA LEU A 473 5.00 43.99 28.78
C LEU A 473 4.78 42.55 29.25
N GLN A 474 4.53 42.36 30.54
CA GLN A 474 4.20 41.07 31.12
C GLN A 474 3.05 41.16 32.13
N VAL A 475 2.37 40.04 32.33
CA VAL A 475 1.19 39.93 33.20
C VAL A 475 1.29 38.68 34.06
N LEU A 476 1.06 38.82 35.35
CA LEU A 476 0.97 37.72 36.30
C LEU A 476 -0.49 37.40 36.63
N ALA A 477 -0.82 36.11 36.69
CA ALA A 477 -2.12 35.64 37.18
C ALA A 477 -2.04 34.24 37.79
N ALA A 478 -3.08 33.84 38.51
CA ALA A 478 -3.17 32.52 39.13
C ALA A 478 -3.31 31.39 38.10
N THR A 479 -3.92 31.66 36.94
CA THR A 479 -4.09 30.65 35.88
C THR A 479 -3.54 31.11 34.52
N PRO A 480 -3.18 30.17 33.63
CA PRO A 480 -2.74 30.50 32.27
C PRO A 480 -3.79 31.27 31.46
N ARG A 481 -5.06 30.96 31.69
CA ARG A 481 -6.19 31.58 30.97
C ARG A 481 -6.33 33.04 31.37
N GLU A 482 -6.27 33.32 32.67
CA GLU A 482 -6.31 34.69 33.21
C GLU A 482 -5.10 35.48 32.75
N ALA A 483 -3.89 34.92 32.80
CA ALA A 483 -2.67 35.61 32.37
C ALA A 483 -2.78 36.08 30.91
N VAL A 484 -3.25 35.21 30.00
CA VAL A 484 -3.44 35.56 28.58
C VAL A 484 -4.58 36.58 28.39
N ALA A 485 -5.68 36.45 29.13
CA ALA A 485 -6.80 37.38 29.04
C ALA A 485 -6.42 38.78 29.56
N ALA A 486 -5.73 38.84 30.70
CA ALA A 486 -5.21 40.06 31.27
C ALA A 486 -4.11 40.68 30.40
N LEU A 487 -3.24 39.89 29.77
CA LEU A 487 -2.25 40.40 28.79
C LEU A 487 -2.93 41.13 27.62
N ARG A 488 -4.07 40.63 27.10
CA ARG A 488 -4.84 41.34 26.07
C ARG A 488 -5.35 42.69 26.55
N ARG A 489 -5.96 42.74 27.74
CA ARG A 489 -6.48 43.99 28.32
C ARG A 489 -5.35 44.99 28.58
N CYS A 490 -4.29 44.53 29.22
CA CYS A 490 -3.11 45.31 29.57
C CYS A 490 -2.39 45.83 28.32
N ALA A 491 -2.32 45.06 27.24
CA ALA A 491 -1.73 45.51 25.98
C ALA A 491 -2.48 46.69 25.35
N LEU A 492 -3.83 46.67 25.36
CA LEU A 492 -4.64 47.79 24.87
C LEU A 492 -4.43 49.04 25.73
N GLU A 493 -4.40 48.87 27.05
CA GLU A 493 -4.18 49.96 27.98
C GLU A 493 -2.76 50.53 27.88
N TYR A 494 -1.75 49.67 27.75
CA TYR A 494 -0.35 50.05 27.53
C TYR A 494 -0.18 50.85 26.24
N GLN A 495 -0.79 50.42 25.13
CA GLN A 495 -0.77 51.18 23.86
C GLN A 495 -1.41 52.57 24.04
N ARG A 496 -2.51 52.65 24.79
CA ARG A 496 -3.22 53.90 25.08
C ARG A 496 -2.39 54.85 25.96
N ILE A 497 -1.80 54.34 27.04
CA ILE A 497 -1.07 55.14 28.03
C ILE A 497 0.29 55.57 27.49
N CYS A 498 1.07 54.62 26.95
CA CYS A 498 2.43 54.88 26.52
C CYS A 498 2.52 55.42 25.08
N LYS A 499 1.40 55.44 24.33
CA LYS A 499 1.35 55.84 22.91
C LYS A 499 2.35 55.06 22.03
N VAL A 500 2.59 53.80 22.36
CA VAL A 500 3.49 52.90 21.62
C VAL A 500 2.67 51.92 20.78
N VAL A 501 3.12 51.64 19.55
CA VAL A 501 2.59 50.53 18.75
C VAL A 501 3.35 49.26 19.12
N LEU A 502 2.63 48.25 19.62
CA LEU A 502 3.25 46.97 19.96
C LEU A 502 3.68 46.25 18.67
N PRO A 503 4.89 45.65 18.64
CA PRO A 503 5.41 45.00 17.46
C PRO A 503 4.58 43.77 17.08
N PHE A 504 4.35 43.63 15.78
CA PHE A 504 3.80 42.42 15.17
C PHE A 504 4.88 41.78 14.28
N ALA A 505 4.92 40.44 14.21
CA ALA A 505 5.71 39.79 13.19
C ALA A 505 5.21 40.21 11.80
N PRO A 506 6.09 40.66 10.88
CA PRO A 506 5.65 41.15 9.57
C PRO A 506 4.91 40.07 8.79
N SER A 507 3.76 40.44 8.25
CA SER A 507 2.93 39.59 7.40
C SER A 507 3.32 39.82 5.94
N PHE A 508 4.24 38.98 5.44
CA PHE A 508 4.62 38.80 4.02
C PHE A 508 5.16 40.03 3.25
N PRO A 509 6.12 39.85 2.33
CA PRO A 509 6.49 40.89 1.38
C PRO A 509 5.34 41.10 0.39
N THR A 510 4.92 42.35 0.22
CA THR A 510 4.10 42.80 -0.90
C THR A 510 4.86 42.51 -2.19
N ALA A 511 4.32 41.61 -3.01
CA ALA A 511 4.91 41.26 -4.30
C ALA A 511 4.86 42.45 -5.24
N ALA A 512 5.98 42.73 -5.91
CA ALA A 512 6.06 43.68 -7.01
C ALA A 512 5.11 43.29 -8.16
N PRO A 513 4.63 44.23 -8.98
CA PRO A 513 3.74 43.93 -10.09
C PRO A 513 4.48 43.05 -11.12
N ALA A 514 3.89 41.90 -11.45
CA ALA A 514 4.39 41.03 -12.51
C ALA A 514 3.92 41.56 -13.89
N PRO A 515 4.67 41.27 -14.97
CA PRO A 515 4.37 41.76 -16.32
C PRO A 515 3.08 41.12 -16.87
N MET A 516 2.51 41.72 -17.93
CA MET A 516 1.23 41.36 -18.57
C MET A 516 0.88 39.87 -18.45
N GLU A 517 -0.13 39.58 -17.63
CA GLU A 517 -0.56 38.21 -17.36
C GLU A 517 -1.23 37.58 -18.58
N THR A 518 -0.70 36.45 -19.02
CA THR A 518 -1.33 35.63 -20.05
C THR A 518 -2.71 35.16 -19.59
N ARG A 519 -3.67 34.99 -20.52
CA ARG A 519 -5.02 34.46 -20.24
C ARG A 519 -4.99 33.13 -19.44
N SER A 520 -3.97 32.30 -19.67
CA SER A 520 -3.73 31.06 -18.91
C SER A 520 -3.36 31.30 -17.45
N ALA A 521 -2.59 32.35 -17.13
CA ALA A 521 -2.24 32.74 -15.77
C ALA A 521 -3.47 33.17 -14.97
N LEU A 522 -4.31 34.01 -15.60
CA LEU A 522 -5.58 34.48 -15.02
C LEU A 522 -6.53 33.30 -14.76
N TYR A 523 -6.70 32.41 -15.74
CA TYR A 523 -7.55 31.21 -15.59
C TYR A 523 -7.06 30.29 -14.46
N TYR A 524 -5.74 30.09 -14.36
CA TYR A 524 -5.15 29.27 -13.30
C TYR A 524 -5.39 29.87 -11.92
N ARG A 525 -5.10 31.17 -11.74
CA ARG A 525 -5.32 31.87 -10.46
C ARG A 525 -6.78 31.91 -10.08
N PHE A 526 -7.68 32.11 -11.04
CA PHE A 526 -9.12 32.03 -10.82
C PHE A 526 -9.53 30.64 -10.31
N SER A 527 -9.03 29.58 -10.95
CA SER A 527 -9.34 28.19 -10.54
C SER A 527 -8.85 27.89 -9.12
N VAL A 528 -7.63 28.31 -8.77
CA VAL A 528 -7.08 28.16 -7.41
C VAL A 528 -7.89 28.99 -6.41
N GLY A 529 -8.21 30.25 -6.74
CA GLY A 529 -9.02 31.13 -5.89
C GLY A 529 -10.41 30.57 -5.62
N ALA A 530 -11.11 30.14 -6.67
CA ALA A 530 -12.43 29.52 -6.55
C ALA A 530 -12.40 28.24 -5.69
N ALA A 531 -11.39 27.39 -5.89
CA ALA A 531 -11.22 26.18 -5.08
C ALA A 531 -10.90 26.51 -3.61
N ARG A 532 -10.14 27.58 -3.32
CA ARG A 532 -9.91 28.03 -1.93
C ARG A 532 -11.20 28.52 -1.28
N CYS A 533 -11.98 29.37 -1.97
CA CYS A 533 -13.23 29.93 -1.45
C CYS A 533 -14.29 28.87 -1.17
N ASN A 534 -14.32 27.81 -1.98
CA ASN A 534 -15.33 26.75 -1.87
C ASN A 534 -14.83 25.49 -1.13
N GLU A 535 -13.72 25.60 -0.38
CA GLU A 535 -13.07 24.48 0.32
C GLU A 535 -12.82 23.25 -0.58
N GLY A 536 -12.58 23.52 -1.86
CA GLY A 536 -12.55 22.57 -2.97
C GLY A 536 -11.29 21.71 -3.07
N PHE A 537 -10.41 21.70 -2.06
CA PHE A 537 -9.11 21.01 -2.14
C PHE A 537 -9.22 19.56 -2.61
N TRP A 538 -10.19 18.80 -2.08
CA TRP A 538 -10.39 17.40 -2.45
C TRP A 538 -11.22 17.23 -3.73
N ARG A 539 -12.32 17.99 -3.85
CA ARG A 539 -13.29 17.90 -4.95
C ARG A 539 -12.70 18.38 -6.28
N ASP A 540 -11.97 19.48 -6.25
CA ASP A 540 -11.50 20.20 -7.43
C ASP A 540 -10.06 19.81 -7.81
N ALA A 541 -9.47 18.83 -7.12
CA ALA A 541 -8.09 18.38 -7.29
C ALA A 541 -7.71 18.03 -8.75
N ARG A 542 -8.64 17.42 -9.51
CA ARG A 542 -8.42 17.10 -10.94
C ARG A 542 -8.39 18.38 -11.78
N ILE A 543 -9.36 19.27 -11.58
CA ILE A 543 -9.49 20.54 -12.30
C ILE A 543 -8.26 21.42 -12.05
N LEU A 544 -7.82 21.51 -10.79
CA LEU A 544 -6.61 22.24 -10.40
C LEU A 544 -5.35 21.68 -11.08
N ALA A 545 -5.20 20.35 -11.12
CA ALA A 545 -4.06 19.72 -11.79
C ALA A 545 -4.05 19.97 -13.31
N GLU A 546 -5.22 19.98 -13.96
CA GLU A 546 -5.35 20.31 -15.38
C GLU A 546 -5.04 21.78 -15.66
N ALA A 547 -5.58 22.70 -14.84
CA ALA A 547 -5.30 24.13 -14.94
C ALA A 547 -3.79 24.42 -14.76
N ALA A 548 -3.15 23.78 -13.79
CA ALA A 548 -1.71 23.91 -13.55
C ALA A 548 -0.86 23.38 -14.72
N ARG A 549 -1.25 22.25 -15.33
CA ARG A 549 -0.59 21.70 -16.53
C ARG A 549 -0.69 22.67 -17.71
N LYS A 550 -1.89 23.20 -17.97
CA LYS A 550 -2.14 24.16 -19.05
C LYS A 550 -1.31 25.43 -18.85
N TYR A 551 -1.34 26.01 -17.64
CA TYR A 551 -0.52 27.18 -17.31
C TYR A 551 0.97 26.95 -17.54
N ARG A 552 1.51 25.81 -17.10
CA ARG A 552 2.93 25.47 -17.32
C ARG A 552 3.28 25.28 -18.78
N SER A 553 2.43 24.61 -19.56
CA SER A 553 2.69 24.45 -21.00
C SER A 553 2.79 25.79 -21.72
N THR A 554 1.93 26.76 -21.38
CA THR A 554 1.99 28.12 -21.95
C THR A 554 3.16 28.95 -21.41
N TYR A 555 3.56 28.77 -20.16
CA TYR A 555 4.71 29.48 -19.59
C TYR A 555 6.05 28.96 -20.16
N VAL A 556 6.17 27.66 -20.42
CA VAL A 556 7.35 27.06 -21.05
C VAL A 556 7.47 27.47 -22.52
N LEU A 557 6.35 27.55 -23.26
CA LEU A 557 6.34 28.01 -24.65
C LEU A 557 6.69 29.51 -24.77
N ALA A 558 6.23 30.35 -23.83
CA ALA A 558 6.51 31.79 -23.84
C ALA A 558 7.94 32.16 -23.40
N ASN A 559 8.70 31.22 -22.80
CA ASN A 559 10.07 31.43 -22.34
C ASN A 559 11.07 30.45 -23.00
N ALA A 560 10.68 29.79 -24.10
CA ALA A 560 11.64 29.08 -24.93
C ALA A 560 12.55 30.13 -25.59
N PRO A 561 13.88 30.00 -25.54
CA PRO A 561 14.76 30.93 -26.24
C PRO A 561 14.38 30.91 -27.73
N GLU A 562 14.15 32.08 -28.31
CA GLU A 562 14.04 32.24 -29.76
C GLU A 562 15.25 31.53 -30.38
N GLN A 563 14.97 30.52 -31.20
CA GLN A 563 15.98 29.98 -32.10
C GLN A 563 16.48 31.16 -32.93
N ALA A 564 17.78 31.42 -32.83
CA ALA A 564 18.46 32.43 -33.61
C ALA A 564 18.07 32.26 -35.09
N ASP A 565 17.64 33.39 -35.65
CA ASP A 565 17.38 33.61 -37.07
C ASP A 565 18.55 33.04 -37.91
N PRO A 566 18.31 32.15 -38.90
CA PRO A 566 19.38 31.60 -39.74
C PRO A 566 20.02 32.63 -40.69
N SER A 567 19.67 33.91 -40.62
CA SER A 567 20.05 34.93 -41.60
C SER A 567 21.33 35.73 -41.28
N THR A 568 22.03 35.46 -40.17
CA THR A 568 23.35 36.06 -39.90
C THR A 568 24.49 35.03 -39.94
N LEU A 569 24.74 34.48 -41.13
CA LEU A 569 26.03 33.93 -41.55
C LEU A 569 26.20 34.17 -43.05
N TRP A 570 26.61 35.40 -43.40
CA TRP A 570 27.34 35.76 -44.62
C TRP A 570 28.47 36.70 -44.23
#